data_AF-A0A9E1WI83-F1
#
_entry.id   AF-A0A9E1WI83-F1
#
_cell.length_a   1.000
_cell.length_b   1.000
_cell.length_c   1.000
_cell.angle_alpha   90.00
_cell.angle_beta   90.00
_cell.angle_gamma   90.00
#
_symmetry.space_group_name_H-M   'P 1'
#
loop_
_entity.id
_entity.type
_entity.pdbx_description
1 polymer ?
#
loop_
_entity_poly.entity_id
_entity_poly.type
_entity_poly.pdbx_seq_one_letter_code
_entity_poly.pdbx_strand_id
1 'polypeptide(L)'
;MKKTITMVFASALLFASCDVVNNAANHANNMINSGGGETESANPLTNMEVISGLREALSVGIDNSVKSTSIQDGFLKNTEIRLPFPPDAEKVKQKALDFGLDTQVEKFETTLNRAAEEASKEALPIFVNAIKNMTVEDGFAILNGGNGAATSFLKNQTKEQLKVAFMPKVKEAISKVKLTEYWNPIITKYNNAMTLTGGEKLNPDLDQFVTDKAIEGLFIMVEKEEDKIRLDPLARVTDLLTRVFGSLNN
;
A
#
# COMPACT_ATOMS: atom_id res chain seq x y z
N MET A 1 59.33 -59.02 -25.75
CA MET A 1 59.90 -57.77 -26.28
C MET A 1 58.76 -56.81 -26.60
N LYS A 2 58.96 -55.54 -26.24
CA LYS A 2 57.99 -54.43 -26.15
C LYS A 2 57.08 -54.27 -27.39
N LYS A 3 55.83 -53.90 -27.16
CA LYS A 3 55.15 -52.75 -27.82
C LYS A 3 53.84 -52.41 -27.10
N THR A 4 53.91 -51.32 -26.34
CA THR A 4 52.80 -50.58 -25.74
C THR A 4 51.95 -49.93 -26.82
N ILE A 5 50.62 -50.10 -26.75
CA ILE A 5 49.65 -49.29 -27.51
C ILE A 5 48.72 -48.66 -26.47
N THR A 6 48.96 -47.39 -26.21
CA THR A 6 48.12 -46.50 -25.42
C THR A 6 47.13 -45.84 -26.38
N MET A 7 45.84 -46.14 -26.26
CA MET A 7 44.78 -45.49 -27.03
C MET A 7 44.19 -44.36 -26.19
N VAL A 8 44.64 -43.13 -26.46
CA VAL A 8 44.11 -41.91 -25.86
C VAL A 8 42.86 -41.50 -26.62
N PHE A 9 41.71 -41.50 -25.94
CA PHE A 9 40.46 -40.93 -26.46
C PHE A 9 40.45 -39.43 -26.11
N ALA A 10 40.78 -38.59 -27.09
CA ALA A 10 40.67 -37.14 -26.96
C ALA A 10 39.20 -36.74 -27.18
N SER A 11 38.48 -36.45 -26.09
CA SER A 11 37.17 -35.81 -26.15
C SER A 11 37.36 -34.30 -26.01
N ALA A 12 37.12 -33.57 -27.10
CA ALA A 12 37.11 -32.12 -27.12
C ALA A 12 35.77 -31.61 -26.56
N LEU A 13 35.80 -31.10 -25.32
CA LEU A 13 34.74 -30.27 -24.75
C LEU A 13 34.95 -28.82 -25.20
N LEU A 14 34.17 -28.37 -26.18
CA LEU A 14 34.02 -26.95 -26.51
C LEU A 14 32.99 -26.35 -25.55
N PHE A 15 33.46 -25.67 -24.50
CA PHE A 15 32.65 -24.72 -23.75
C PHE A 15 32.78 -23.35 -24.43
N ALA A 16 31.76 -22.96 -25.19
CA ALA A 16 31.56 -21.57 -25.59
C ALA A 16 30.80 -20.86 -24.46
N SER A 17 31.53 -20.10 -23.65
CA SER A 17 30.94 -19.15 -22.71
C SER A 17 31.86 -17.93 -22.60
N CYS A 18 31.54 -16.86 -23.33
CA CYS A 18 32.01 -15.50 -23.09
C CYS A 18 31.20 -14.53 -23.95
N ASP A 19 30.05 -14.05 -23.46
CA ASP A 19 29.41 -12.83 -23.98
C ASP A 19 28.87 -11.91 -22.85
N VAL A 20 29.21 -12.19 -21.58
CA VAL A 20 28.76 -11.36 -20.44
C VAL A 20 29.85 -10.40 -19.95
N VAL A 21 31.08 -10.49 -20.45
CA VAL A 21 32.23 -9.69 -19.95
C VAL A 21 32.45 -8.40 -20.76
N ASN A 22 31.94 -8.30 -22.00
CA ASN A 22 32.19 -7.11 -22.84
C ASN A 22 31.32 -5.89 -22.48
N ASN A 23 30.21 -6.05 -21.75
CA ASN A 23 29.42 -4.91 -21.26
C ASN A 23 29.96 -4.32 -19.94
N ALA A 24 30.81 -5.05 -19.21
CA ALA A 24 31.47 -4.54 -18.00
C ALA A 24 32.72 -3.70 -18.33
N ALA A 25 33.41 -3.98 -19.44
CA ALA A 25 34.64 -3.28 -19.82
C ALA A 25 34.40 -1.82 -20.28
N ASN A 26 33.24 -1.53 -20.88
CA ASN A 26 32.92 -0.16 -21.32
C ASN A 26 32.54 0.79 -20.17
N HIS A 27 32.25 0.27 -18.96
CA HIS A 27 32.02 1.09 -17.77
C HIS A 27 33.31 1.42 -16.99
N ALA A 28 34.41 0.70 -17.24
CA ALA A 28 35.69 0.93 -16.55
C ALA A 28 36.57 2.00 -17.22
N ASN A 29 36.41 2.23 -18.54
CA ASN A 29 37.26 3.18 -19.28
C ASN A 29 36.96 4.66 -18.98
N ASN A 30 35.86 4.97 -18.27
CA ASN A 30 35.58 6.33 -17.80
C ASN A 30 36.12 6.63 -16.39
N MET A 31 36.79 5.68 -15.72
CA MET A 31 37.32 5.87 -14.34
C MET A 31 38.82 6.19 -14.26
N ILE A 32 39.54 6.34 -15.38
CA ILE A 32 41.00 6.55 -15.35
C ILE A 32 41.43 7.97 -15.75
N ASN A 33 40.50 8.84 -16.19
CA ASN A 33 40.86 10.20 -16.60
C ASN A 33 40.14 11.28 -15.79
N SER A 34 40.53 11.44 -14.52
CA SER A 34 40.36 12.73 -13.82
C SER A 34 41.34 12.82 -12.65
N GLY A 35 42.52 13.40 -12.92
CA GLY A 35 43.42 13.90 -11.90
C GLY A 35 43.21 15.40 -11.73
N GLY A 36 42.75 15.81 -10.54
CA GLY A 36 42.88 17.17 -10.02
C GLY A 36 41.57 17.95 -9.78
N GLY A 37 41.34 18.33 -8.52
CA GLY A 37 40.47 19.46 -8.14
C GLY A 37 39.11 19.11 -7.55
N GLU A 38 38.86 19.61 -6.35
CA GLU A 38 37.66 19.46 -5.53
C GLU A 38 36.37 19.89 -6.24
N THR A 39 35.47 18.94 -6.49
CA THR A 39 34.01 19.06 -6.30
C THR A 39 33.47 17.63 -6.37
N GLU A 40 32.84 17.12 -5.31
CA GLU A 40 32.10 15.85 -5.36
C GLU A 40 30.91 16.00 -6.32
N SER A 41 31.19 15.89 -7.62
CA SER A 41 30.15 15.72 -8.64
C SER A 41 29.59 14.33 -8.43
N ALA A 42 28.49 14.24 -7.68
CA ALA A 42 27.76 13.00 -7.51
C ALA A 42 27.48 12.40 -8.90
N ASN A 43 27.95 11.17 -9.14
CA ASN A 43 27.69 10.47 -10.39
C ASN A 43 26.18 10.53 -10.71
N PRO A 44 25.79 10.86 -11.96
CA PRO A 44 24.39 10.89 -12.37
C PRO A 44 23.70 9.58 -12.01
N LEU A 45 22.52 9.67 -11.39
CA LEU A 45 21.72 8.50 -11.04
C LEU A 45 21.41 7.67 -12.30
N THR A 46 21.67 6.37 -12.24
CA THR A 46 21.20 5.45 -13.26
C THR A 46 19.69 5.23 -13.12
N ASN A 47 19.02 4.88 -14.24
CA ASN A 47 17.59 4.54 -14.20
C ASN A 47 17.31 3.41 -13.18
N MET A 48 18.22 2.45 -13.00
CA MET A 48 18.03 1.37 -12.03
C MET A 48 18.12 1.84 -10.58
N GLU A 49 19.02 2.78 -10.28
CA GLU A 49 19.12 3.40 -8.94
C GLU A 49 17.86 4.20 -8.62
N VAL A 50 17.37 5.01 -9.57
CA VAL A 50 16.11 5.78 -9.42
C VAL A 50 14.95 4.87 -9.07
N ILE A 51 14.76 3.81 -9.86
CA ILE A 51 13.63 2.89 -9.66
C ILE A 51 13.78 2.10 -8.36
N SER A 52 14.99 1.67 -8.00
CA SER A 52 15.23 0.94 -6.76
C SER A 52 14.97 1.80 -5.53
N GLY A 53 15.44 3.06 -5.55
CA GLY A 53 15.16 4.04 -4.51
C GLY A 53 13.67 4.31 -4.37
N LEU A 54 12.97 4.52 -5.48
CA LEU A 54 11.53 4.74 -5.44
C LEU A 54 10.77 3.54 -4.85
N ARG A 55 11.13 2.31 -5.23
CA ARG A 55 10.53 1.10 -4.65
C ARG A 55 10.77 0.98 -3.15
N GLU A 56 11.96 1.35 -2.70
CA GLU A 56 12.30 1.38 -1.27
C GLU A 56 11.43 2.41 -0.53
N ALA A 57 11.34 3.64 -1.03
CA ALA A 57 10.47 4.68 -0.46
C ALA A 57 9.02 4.21 -0.36
N LEU A 58 8.50 3.65 -1.45
CA LEU A 58 7.14 3.12 -1.48
C LEU A 58 6.94 2.00 -0.46
N SER A 59 7.92 1.10 -0.34
CA SER A 59 7.85 0.00 0.63
C SER A 59 7.81 0.51 2.06
N VAL A 60 8.62 1.53 2.40
CA VAL A 60 8.63 2.16 3.73
C VAL A 60 7.31 2.87 4.01
N GLY A 61 6.83 3.70 3.07
CA GLY A 61 5.57 4.42 3.24
C GLY A 61 4.37 3.50 3.40
N ILE A 62 4.34 2.39 2.64
CA ILE A 62 3.32 1.36 2.76
C ILE A 62 3.40 0.63 4.10
N ASP A 63 4.60 0.23 4.52
CA ASP A 63 4.79 -0.46 5.80
C ASP A 63 4.32 0.42 6.97
N ASN A 64 4.67 1.71 6.98
CA ASN A 64 4.18 2.68 7.96
C ASN A 64 2.66 2.83 7.92
N SER A 65 2.09 2.98 6.71
CA SER A 65 0.65 3.15 6.51
C SER A 65 -0.13 1.94 7.01
N VAL A 66 0.27 0.73 6.63
CA VAL A 66 -0.37 -0.51 7.09
C VAL A 66 -0.19 -0.69 8.59
N LYS A 67 0.99 -0.45 9.15
CA LYS A 67 1.20 -0.52 10.61
C LYS A 67 0.30 0.46 11.36
N SER A 68 0.18 1.69 10.89
CA SER A 68 -0.64 2.71 11.56
C SER A 68 -2.13 2.41 11.51
N THR A 69 -2.60 1.76 10.45
CA THR A 69 -4.02 1.47 10.20
C THR A 69 -4.47 0.11 10.73
N SER A 70 -3.55 -0.83 10.92
CA SER A 70 -3.87 -2.22 11.33
C SER A 70 -3.77 -2.49 12.82
N ILE A 71 -3.29 -1.52 13.60
CA ILE A 71 -3.22 -1.62 15.07
C ILE A 71 -4.53 -1.23 15.72
N GLN A 72 -4.69 -1.64 16.97
CA GLN A 72 -5.77 -1.16 17.82
C GLN A 72 -5.73 0.38 17.88
N ASP A 73 -6.87 0.99 17.59
CA ASP A 73 -7.13 2.43 17.56
C ASP A 73 -6.52 3.16 16.37
N GLY A 74 -5.94 2.42 15.42
CA GLY A 74 -5.41 2.95 14.17
C GLY A 74 -6.46 3.68 13.34
N PHE A 75 -7.70 3.16 13.33
CA PHE A 75 -8.85 3.87 12.76
C PHE A 75 -9.62 4.65 13.82
N LEU A 76 -9.97 4.02 14.93
CA LEU A 76 -10.94 4.59 15.88
C LEU A 76 -10.49 5.94 16.48
N LYS A 77 -9.19 6.10 16.76
CA LYS A 77 -8.63 7.34 17.32
C LYS A 77 -8.01 8.27 16.28
N ASN A 78 -7.99 7.88 15.01
CA ASN A 78 -7.47 8.70 13.94
C ASN A 78 -8.61 9.47 13.26
N THR A 79 -8.70 10.78 13.52
CA THR A 79 -9.80 11.62 13.02
C THR A 79 -9.86 11.73 11.49
N GLU A 80 -8.76 11.45 10.78
CA GLU A 80 -8.70 11.54 9.31
C GLU A 80 -9.34 10.32 8.64
N ILE A 81 -9.29 9.15 9.29
CA ILE A 81 -9.72 7.88 8.70
C ILE A 81 -10.77 7.14 9.52
N ARG A 82 -11.11 7.62 10.73
CA ARG A 82 -12.15 7.04 11.58
C ARG A 82 -13.41 6.83 10.76
N LEU A 83 -13.90 5.59 10.75
CA LEU A 83 -15.12 5.26 10.05
C LEU A 83 -16.29 5.99 10.71
N PRO A 84 -17.02 6.84 9.95
CA PRO A 84 -18.23 7.44 10.44
C PRO A 84 -19.36 6.40 10.50
N PHE A 85 -20.47 6.77 11.11
CA PHE A 85 -21.71 6.03 10.88
C PHE A 85 -22.03 6.01 9.38
N PRO A 86 -22.61 4.90 8.86
CA PRO A 86 -23.16 4.90 7.52
C PRO A 86 -24.13 6.09 7.35
N PRO A 87 -24.05 6.88 6.26
CA PRO A 87 -24.88 8.07 6.08
C PRO A 87 -26.37 7.78 6.25
N ASP A 88 -26.81 6.64 5.72
CA ASP A 88 -28.18 6.16 5.82
C ASP A 88 -28.57 5.95 7.31
N ALA A 89 -27.66 5.46 8.14
CA ALA A 89 -27.87 5.12 9.54
C ALA A 89 -27.87 6.31 10.51
N GLU A 90 -27.60 7.53 10.05
CA GLU A 90 -27.41 8.68 10.95
C GLU A 90 -28.68 9.03 11.72
N LYS A 91 -29.87 8.92 11.08
CA LYS A 91 -31.16 9.13 11.78
C LYS A 91 -31.40 8.08 12.87
N VAL A 92 -30.92 6.86 12.67
CA VAL A 92 -31.02 5.78 13.64
C VAL A 92 -30.11 6.06 14.82
N LYS A 93 -28.87 6.48 14.55
CA LYS A 93 -27.93 6.94 15.57
C LYS A 93 -28.56 8.02 16.45
N GLN A 94 -29.13 9.07 15.86
CA GLN A 94 -29.73 10.17 16.63
C GLN A 94 -30.85 9.68 17.55
N LYS A 95 -31.77 8.86 17.05
CA LYS A 95 -32.85 8.29 17.88
C LYS A 95 -32.33 7.40 19.02
N ALA A 96 -31.26 6.66 18.77
CA ALA A 96 -30.65 5.84 19.81
C ALA A 96 -30.06 6.72 20.93
N LEU A 97 -29.40 7.83 20.58
CA LEU A 97 -28.90 8.82 21.52
C LEU A 97 -30.03 9.48 22.32
N ASP A 98 -31.12 9.89 21.65
CA ASP A 98 -32.29 10.49 22.30
C ASP A 98 -32.94 9.55 23.35
N PHE A 99 -32.75 8.24 23.19
CA PHE A 99 -33.24 7.21 24.10
C PHE A 99 -32.20 6.75 25.15
N GLY A 100 -31.05 7.42 25.24
CA GLY A 100 -29.98 7.11 26.19
C GLY A 100 -29.21 5.83 25.88
N LEU A 101 -29.13 5.45 24.60
CA LEU A 101 -28.39 4.26 24.12
C LEU A 101 -26.96 4.59 23.66
N ASP A 102 -26.31 5.54 24.34
CA ASP A 102 -24.98 6.05 24.01
C ASP A 102 -23.94 4.93 23.92
N THR A 103 -23.96 3.99 24.87
CA THR A 103 -23.03 2.84 24.90
C THR A 103 -23.21 1.91 23.69
N GLN A 104 -24.43 1.75 23.17
CA GLN A 104 -24.70 0.91 22.01
C GLN A 104 -24.20 1.59 20.73
N VAL A 105 -24.39 2.90 20.64
CA VAL A 105 -23.86 3.73 19.55
C VAL A 105 -22.33 3.67 19.52
N GLU A 106 -21.67 3.86 20.67
CA GLU A 106 -20.22 3.78 20.80
C GLU A 106 -19.67 2.39 20.44
N LYS A 107 -20.32 1.31 20.92
CA LYS A 107 -19.95 -0.07 20.56
C LYS A 107 -20.09 -0.33 19.07
N PHE A 108 -21.12 0.25 18.43
CA PHE A 108 -21.30 0.15 16.99
C PHE A 108 -20.15 0.81 16.24
N GLU A 109 -19.85 2.08 16.53
CA GLU A 109 -18.73 2.80 15.89
C GLU A 109 -17.40 2.08 16.11
N THR A 110 -17.15 1.64 17.36
CA THR A 110 -15.95 0.88 17.71
C THR A 110 -15.84 -0.35 16.82
N THR A 111 -16.92 -1.09 16.62
CA THR A 111 -16.91 -2.31 15.80
C THR A 111 -16.58 -2.04 14.34
N LEU A 112 -17.15 -0.98 13.74
CA LEU A 112 -16.82 -0.62 12.35
C LEU A 112 -15.33 -0.32 12.21
N ASN A 113 -14.78 0.45 13.16
CA ASN A 113 -13.38 0.82 13.15
C ASN A 113 -12.46 -0.38 13.42
N ARG A 114 -12.83 -1.29 14.34
CA ARG A 114 -12.10 -2.56 14.55
C ARG A 114 -12.11 -3.44 13.32
N ALA A 115 -13.22 -3.48 12.58
CA ALA A 115 -13.31 -4.23 11.34
C ALA A 115 -12.37 -3.66 10.26
N ALA A 116 -12.26 -2.34 10.15
CA ALA A 116 -11.29 -1.68 9.27
C ALA A 116 -9.83 -1.95 9.69
N GLU A 117 -9.52 -1.90 10.99
CA GLU A 117 -8.20 -2.23 11.54
C GLU A 117 -7.80 -3.69 11.23
N GLU A 118 -8.72 -4.63 11.44
CA GLU A 118 -8.47 -6.05 11.16
C GLU A 118 -8.27 -6.31 9.66
N ALA A 119 -9.10 -5.71 8.80
CA ALA A 119 -9.00 -5.86 7.36
C ALA A 119 -7.67 -5.30 6.82
N SER A 120 -7.19 -4.18 7.38
CA SER A 120 -5.97 -3.51 6.95
C SER A 120 -4.70 -4.37 7.11
N LYS A 121 -4.73 -5.39 7.96
CA LYS A 121 -3.63 -6.37 8.11
C LYS A 121 -3.32 -7.14 6.83
N GLU A 122 -4.30 -7.28 5.94
CA GLU A 122 -4.16 -8.03 4.68
C GLU A 122 -3.50 -7.21 3.56
N ALA A 123 -3.30 -5.90 3.75
CA ALA A 123 -2.89 -4.99 2.68
C ALA A 123 -1.42 -5.12 2.26
N LEU A 124 -0.52 -5.36 3.21
CA LEU A 124 0.93 -5.34 2.97
C LEU A 124 1.39 -6.25 1.82
N PRO A 125 1.03 -7.55 1.76
CA PRO A 125 1.47 -8.42 0.66
C PRO A 125 0.94 -7.95 -0.71
N ILE A 126 -0.24 -7.33 -0.77
CA ILE A 126 -0.85 -6.83 -2.01
C ILE A 126 -0.02 -5.65 -2.55
N PHE A 127 0.30 -4.69 -1.69
CA PHE A 127 1.14 -3.55 -2.08
C PHE A 127 2.57 -3.96 -2.45
N VAL A 128 3.19 -4.84 -1.67
CA VAL A 128 4.54 -5.33 -1.97
C VAL A 128 4.59 -5.98 -3.35
N ASN A 129 3.56 -6.75 -3.72
CA ASN A 129 3.47 -7.33 -5.06
C ASN A 129 3.30 -6.27 -6.15
N ALA A 130 2.49 -5.23 -5.93
CA ALA A 130 2.34 -4.12 -6.88
C ALA A 130 3.66 -3.36 -7.07
N ILE A 131 4.40 -3.08 -6.01
CA ILE A 131 5.71 -2.39 -6.05
C ILE A 131 6.74 -3.24 -6.80
N LYS A 132 6.76 -4.56 -6.56
CA LYS A 132 7.66 -5.49 -7.27
C LYS A 132 7.36 -5.53 -8.77
N ASN A 133 6.10 -5.46 -9.15
CA ASN A 133 5.66 -5.49 -10.55
C ASN A 133 5.66 -4.11 -11.24
N MET A 134 6.02 -3.04 -10.52
CA MET A 134 6.14 -1.69 -11.06
C MET A 134 7.19 -1.65 -12.18
N THR A 135 6.84 -1.10 -13.34
CA THR A 135 7.78 -0.97 -14.46
C THR A 135 8.73 0.23 -14.27
N VAL A 136 9.73 0.34 -15.14
CA VAL A 136 10.60 1.54 -15.17
C VAL A 136 9.79 2.79 -15.56
N GLU A 137 8.86 2.65 -16.50
CA GLU A 137 7.98 3.75 -16.92
C GLU A 137 7.08 4.23 -15.78
N ASP A 138 6.45 3.30 -15.04
CA ASP A 138 5.65 3.63 -13.87
C ASP A 138 6.47 4.40 -12.83
N GLY A 139 7.70 3.97 -12.58
CA GLY A 139 8.55 4.64 -11.60
C GLY A 139 8.92 6.07 -12.00
N PHE A 140 9.20 6.33 -13.29
CA PHE A 140 9.40 7.69 -13.76
C PHE A 140 8.12 8.53 -13.76
N ALA A 141 6.96 7.92 -14.06
CA ALA A 141 5.67 8.59 -13.97
C ALA A 141 5.37 9.02 -12.52
N ILE A 142 5.66 8.16 -11.54
CA ILE A 142 5.53 8.48 -10.11
C ILE A 142 6.51 9.58 -9.71
N LEU A 143 7.79 9.45 -10.07
CA LEU A 143 8.81 10.42 -9.71
C LEU A 143 8.44 11.83 -10.19
N ASN A 144 8.02 11.94 -11.45
CA ASN A 144 7.70 13.21 -12.11
C ASN A 144 6.25 13.69 -11.85
N GLY A 145 5.37 12.83 -11.33
CA GLY A 145 3.94 13.11 -11.20
C GLY A 145 3.54 14.01 -10.02
N GLY A 146 4.50 14.35 -9.14
CA GLY A 146 4.22 15.16 -7.94
C GLY A 146 3.45 14.40 -6.85
N ASN A 147 2.89 15.15 -5.89
CA ASN A 147 2.20 14.59 -4.73
C ASN A 147 1.02 13.67 -5.13
N GLY A 148 0.86 12.58 -4.39
CA GLY A 148 -0.18 11.57 -4.65
C GLY A 148 0.02 10.70 -5.89
N ALA A 149 1.09 10.87 -6.67
CA ALA A 149 1.33 10.08 -7.88
C ALA A 149 1.55 8.59 -7.56
N ALA A 150 2.29 8.30 -6.50
CA ALA A 150 2.56 6.93 -6.08
C ALA A 150 1.31 6.29 -5.48
N THR A 151 0.56 7.04 -4.69
CA THR A 151 -0.75 6.65 -4.13
C THR A 151 -1.73 6.33 -5.24
N SER A 152 -1.83 7.17 -6.27
CA SER A 152 -2.70 6.96 -7.42
C SER A 152 -2.33 5.69 -8.19
N PHE A 153 -1.04 5.46 -8.43
CA PHE A 153 -0.54 4.22 -9.02
C PHE A 153 -0.97 3.00 -8.18
N LEU A 154 -0.65 2.99 -6.88
CA LEU A 154 -0.97 1.87 -6.00
C LEU A 154 -2.47 1.62 -5.94
N LYS A 155 -3.28 2.67 -5.85
CA LYS A 155 -4.76 2.56 -5.86
C LYS A 155 -5.27 1.89 -7.11
N ASN A 156 -4.78 2.28 -8.28
CA ASN A 156 -5.18 1.67 -9.55
C ASN A 156 -4.75 0.20 -9.65
N GLN A 157 -3.58 -0.15 -9.09
CA GLN A 157 -3.05 -1.51 -9.18
C GLN A 157 -3.62 -2.49 -8.14
N THR A 158 -4.12 -1.99 -7.00
CA THR A 158 -4.41 -2.84 -5.83
C THR A 158 -5.83 -2.79 -5.30
N LYS A 159 -6.65 -1.79 -5.69
CA LYS A 159 -7.96 -1.56 -5.07
C LYS A 159 -8.87 -2.78 -5.09
N GLU A 160 -8.94 -3.50 -6.21
CA GLU A 160 -9.84 -4.66 -6.32
C GLU A 160 -9.32 -5.86 -5.52
N GLN A 161 -8.00 -6.08 -5.49
CA GLN A 161 -7.38 -7.10 -4.65
C GLN A 161 -7.58 -6.80 -3.16
N LEU A 162 -7.47 -5.53 -2.77
CA LEU A 162 -7.75 -5.07 -1.40
C LEU A 162 -9.21 -5.34 -1.03
N LYS A 163 -10.17 -5.02 -1.90
CA LYS A 163 -11.60 -5.33 -1.65
C LYS A 163 -11.83 -6.82 -1.42
N VAL A 164 -11.26 -7.67 -2.28
CA VAL A 164 -11.38 -9.13 -2.17
C VAL A 164 -10.78 -9.64 -0.86
N ALA A 165 -9.64 -9.10 -0.43
CA ALA A 165 -8.98 -9.50 0.81
C ALA A 165 -9.67 -8.95 2.07
N PHE A 166 -10.18 -7.72 2.02
CA PHE A 166 -10.76 -7.03 3.18
C PHE A 166 -12.16 -7.54 3.51
N MET A 167 -12.99 -7.75 2.49
CA MET A 167 -14.40 -8.15 2.65
C MET A 167 -14.62 -9.32 3.62
N PRO A 168 -13.91 -10.46 3.54
CA PRO A 168 -14.10 -11.56 4.48
C PRO A 168 -13.69 -11.19 5.92
N LYS A 169 -12.67 -10.34 6.11
CA LYS A 169 -12.23 -9.90 7.44
C LYS A 169 -13.21 -8.94 8.08
N VAL A 170 -13.75 -8.03 7.28
CA VAL A 170 -14.83 -7.13 7.71
C VAL A 170 -16.05 -7.93 8.14
N LYS A 171 -16.49 -8.90 7.33
CA LYS A 171 -17.61 -9.80 7.65
C LYS A 171 -17.38 -10.56 8.95
N GLU A 172 -16.18 -11.10 9.14
CA GLU A 172 -15.80 -11.82 10.35
C GLU A 172 -15.83 -10.89 11.57
N ALA A 173 -15.29 -9.68 11.47
CA ALA A 173 -15.27 -8.71 12.56
C ALA A 173 -16.68 -8.22 12.94
N ILE A 174 -17.52 -7.90 11.96
CA ILE A 174 -18.91 -7.45 12.19
C ILE A 174 -19.75 -8.58 12.82
N SER A 175 -19.59 -9.82 12.35
CA SER A 175 -20.32 -10.97 12.90
C SER A 175 -19.88 -11.33 14.33
N LYS A 176 -18.59 -11.18 14.66
CA LYS A 176 -18.05 -11.44 16.01
C LYS A 176 -18.67 -10.57 17.10
N VAL A 177 -19.04 -9.32 16.80
CA VAL A 177 -19.52 -8.39 17.84
C VAL A 177 -21.03 -8.53 18.11
N LYS A 178 -21.73 -9.54 17.56
CA LYS A 178 -23.20 -9.67 17.66
C LYS A 178 -23.92 -8.36 17.29
N LEU A 179 -23.24 -7.49 16.53
CA LEU A 179 -23.74 -6.16 16.20
C LEU A 179 -25.01 -6.29 15.36
N THR A 180 -25.03 -7.30 14.50
CA THR A 180 -26.19 -7.72 13.72
C THR A 180 -27.37 -8.16 14.57
N GLU A 181 -27.19 -8.69 15.79
CA GLU A 181 -28.30 -9.03 16.70
C GLU A 181 -29.05 -7.79 17.17
N TYR A 182 -28.35 -6.66 17.37
CA TYR A 182 -28.96 -5.41 17.83
C TYR A 182 -29.35 -4.47 16.69
N TRP A 183 -28.59 -4.48 15.60
CA TRP A 183 -28.73 -3.52 14.51
C TRP A 183 -29.70 -3.96 13.42
N ASN A 184 -29.73 -5.26 13.07
CA ASN A 184 -30.67 -5.77 12.06
C ASN A 184 -32.14 -5.51 12.43
N PRO A 185 -32.59 -5.67 13.69
CA PRO A 185 -33.95 -5.31 14.09
C PRO A 185 -34.25 -3.82 13.93
N ILE A 186 -33.28 -2.94 14.17
CA ILE A 186 -33.44 -1.49 14.06
C ILE A 186 -33.54 -1.08 12.59
N ILE A 187 -32.62 -1.56 11.75
CA ILE A 187 -32.68 -1.35 10.29
C ILE A 187 -33.99 -1.90 9.73
N THR A 188 -34.41 -3.11 10.14
CA THR A 188 -35.65 -3.72 9.65
C THR A 188 -36.86 -2.90 10.05
N LYS A 189 -36.96 -2.46 11.31
CA LYS A 189 -38.05 -1.59 11.77
C LYS A 189 -38.06 -0.24 11.06
N TYR A 190 -36.89 0.38 10.87
CA TYR A 190 -36.77 1.63 10.12
C TYR A 190 -37.20 1.44 8.66
N ASN A 191 -36.65 0.46 7.95
CA ASN A 191 -36.99 0.19 6.54
C ASN A 191 -38.48 -0.17 6.37
N ASN A 192 -39.08 -0.86 7.34
CA ASN A 192 -40.52 -1.12 7.37
C ASN A 192 -41.32 0.18 7.57
N ALA A 193 -40.94 1.03 8.52
CA ALA A 193 -41.58 2.33 8.72
C ALA A 193 -41.45 3.22 7.48
N MET A 194 -40.28 3.27 6.85
CA MET A 194 -40.04 4.05 5.62
C MET A 194 -40.81 3.50 4.42
N THR A 195 -41.04 2.19 4.35
CA THR A 195 -41.93 1.58 3.34
C THR A 195 -43.38 2.08 3.50
N LEU A 196 -43.83 2.29 4.75
CA LEU A 196 -45.17 2.81 5.04
C LEU A 196 -45.29 4.32 4.80
N THR A 197 -44.21 5.09 5.00
CA THR A 197 -44.22 6.55 4.85
C THR A 197 -43.68 7.04 3.50
N GLY A 198 -43.27 6.14 2.61
CA GLY A 198 -42.72 6.45 1.28
C GLY A 198 -41.32 7.08 1.29
N GLY A 199 -40.53 6.86 2.33
CA GLY A 199 -39.18 7.42 2.45
C GLY A 199 -38.05 6.46 2.05
N GLU A 200 -36.81 6.97 2.03
CA GLU A 200 -35.62 6.21 1.62
C GLU A 200 -35.24 5.09 2.60
N LYS A 201 -34.94 3.91 2.06
CA LYS A 201 -34.48 2.73 2.79
C LYS A 201 -32.97 2.77 2.96
N LEU A 202 -32.48 2.24 4.08
CA LEU A 202 -31.05 2.08 4.34
C LEU A 202 -30.48 0.99 3.44
N ASN A 203 -29.31 1.22 2.83
CA ASN A 203 -28.55 0.17 2.19
C ASN A 203 -28.07 -0.84 3.24
N PRO A 204 -28.47 -2.13 3.18
CA PRO A 204 -28.20 -3.09 4.24
C PRO A 204 -26.76 -3.61 4.26
N ASP A 205 -25.94 -3.31 3.24
CA ASP A 205 -24.60 -3.90 3.11
C ASP A 205 -23.54 -3.11 3.89
N LEU A 206 -23.56 -3.30 5.21
CA LEU A 206 -22.57 -2.74 6.13
C LEU A 206 -21.15 -3.25 5.82
N ASP A 207 -21.04 -4.48 5.30
CA ASP A 207 -19.75 -5.09 4.99
C ASP A 207 -19.06 -4.34 3.85
N GLN A 208 -19.80 -4.01 2.79
CA GLN A 208 -19.31 -3.21 1.67
C GLN A 208 -18.93 -1.80 2.11
N PHE A 209 -19.77 -1.13 2.92
CA PHE A 209 -19.48 0.20 3.42
C PHE A 209 -18.17 0.25 4.23
N VAL A 210 -18.00 -0.66 5.18
CA VAL A 210 -16.80 -0.74 6.01
C VAL A 210 -15.57 -1.09 5.16
N THR A 211 -15.71 -2.02 4.22
CA THR A 211 -14.62 -2.40 3.30
C THR A 211 -14.13 -1.20 2.48
N ASP A 212 -15.05 -0.48 1.84
CA ASP A 212 -14.68 0.68 1.01
C ASP A 212 -14.06 1.80 1.86
N LYS A 213 -14.59 2.07 3.06
CA LYS A 213 -14.05 3.08 3.96
C LYS A 213 -12.70 2.70 4.56
N ALA A 214 -12.48 1.42 4.86
CA ALA A 214 -11.18 0.92 5.30
C ALA A 214 -10.12 1.11 4.21
N ILE A 215 -10.45 0.79 2.95
CA ILE A 215 -9.54 1.00 1.81
C ILE A 215 -9.29 2.48 1.56
N GLU A 216 -10.33 3.32 1.62
CA GLU A 216 -10.19 4.78 1.51
C GLU A 216 -9.26 5.35 2.59
N GLY A 217 -9.50 4.99 3.85
CA GLY A 217 -8.65 5.41 4.98
C GLY A 217 -7.20 4.93 4.84
N LEU A 218 -7.00 3.69 4.40
CA LEU A 218 -5.66 3.18 4.11
C LEU A 218 -4.94 4.03 3.06
N PHE A 219 -5.61 4.41 1.97
CA PHE A 219 -4.99 5.25 0.94
C PHE A 219 -4.74 6.68 1.41
N ILE A 220 -5.56 7.24 2.30
CA ILE A 220 -5.26 8.53 2.95
C ILE A 220 -3.93 8.45 3.70
N MET A 221 -3.69 7.36 4.44
CA MET A 221 -2.42 7.18 5.16
C MET A 221 -1.24 6.95 4.22
N VAL A 222 -1.44 6.23 3.10
CA VAL A 222 -0.42 6.05 2.06
C VAL A 222 -0.02 7.38 1.44
N GLU A 223 -0.99 8.23 1.11
CA GLU A 223 -0.74 9.56 0.55
C GLU A 223 0.03 10.44 1.53
N LYS A 224 -0.33 10.37 2.81
CA LYS A 224 0.36 11.11 3.87
C LYS A 224 1.83 10.69 4.02
N GLU A 225 2.13 9.39 3.95
CA GLU A 225 3.51 8.89 3.97
C GLU A 225 4.26 9.22 2.67
N GLU A 226 3.60 9.17 1.50
CA GLU A 226 4.18 9.62 0.23
C GLU A 226 4.59 11.09 0.31
N ASP A 227 3.67 11.96 0.71
CA ASP A 227 3.89 13.40 0.80
C ASP A 227 4.99 13.73 1.81
N LYS A 228 5.03 13.01 2.93
CA LYS A 228 6.11 13.13 3.92
C LYS A 228 7.47 12.80 3.32
N ILE A 229 7.60 11.68 2.59
CA ILE A 229 8.87 11.29 1.94
C ILE A 229 9.29 12.30 0.85
N ARG A 230 8.33 12.85 0.12
CA ARG A 230 8.58 13.89 -0.90
C ARG A 230 9.05 15.20 -0.28
N LEU A 231 8.37 15.68 0.76
CA LEU A 231 8.57 17.03 1.30
C LEU A 231 9.68 17.12 2.35
N ASP A 232 9.89 16.07 3.14
CA ASP A 232 10.84 16.07 4.25
C ASP A 232 12.11 15.27 3.90
N PRO A 233 13.27 15.93 3.71
CA PRO A 233 14.54 15.25 3.51
C PRO A 233 14.89 14.29 4.66
N LEU A 234 14.45 14.54 5.89
CA LEU A 234 14.70 13.65 7.03
C LEU A 234 13.88 12.35 6.96
N ALA A 235 12.77 12.36 6.21
CA ALA A 235 12.01 11.15 5.93
C ALA A 235 12.68 10.26 4.86
N ARG A 236 13.70 10.76 4.15
CA ARG A 236 14.50 10.02 3.17
C ARG A 236 15.64 9.29 3.85
N VAL A 237 15.28 8.29 4.65
CA VAL A 237 16.17 7.58 5.58
C VAL A 237 17.33 6.79 4.93
N THR A 238 17.43 6.78 3.59
CA THR A 238 18.54 6.16 2.86
C THR A 238 19.20 7.16 1.92
N ASP A 239 20.51 6.97 1.69
CA ASP A 239 21.29 7.79 0.76
C ASP A 239 20.70 7.74 -0.66
N LEU A 240 20.12 6.60 -1.04
CA LEU A 240 19.47 6.41 -2.32
C LEU A 240 18.20 7.26 -2.43
N LEU A 241 17.35 7.28 -1.39
CA LEU A 241 16.17 8.14 -1.34
C LEU A 241 16.53 9.63 -1.40
N THR A 242 17.57 10.02 -0.65
CA THR A 242 18.05 11.40 -0.65
C THR A 242 18.51 11.83 -2.04
N ARG A 243 19.27 10.97 -2.74
CA ARG A 243 19.70 11.22 -4.12
C ARG A 243 18.52 11.32 -5.09
N VAL A 244 17.58 10.37 -5.07
CA VAL A 244 16.46 10.28 -6.03
C VAL A 244 15.50 11.45 -5.93
N PHE A 245 15.08 11.82 -4.72
CA PHE A 245 14.19 12.98 -4.53
C PHE A 245 14.96 14.31 -4.48
N GLY A 246 16.28 14.28 -4.24
CA GLY A 246 17.16 15.45 -4.32
C GLY A 246 17.33 15.95 -5.76
N SER A 247 17.34 15.05 -6.76
CA SER A 247 17.45 15.45 -8.18
C SER A 247 16.23 16.20 -8.72
N LEU A 248 15.12 16.24 -7.98
CA LEU A 248 13.90 16.98 -8.37
C LEU A 248 13.93 18.46 -7.96
N ASN A 249 14.85 18.86 -7.08
CA ASN A 249 14.94 20.23 -6.53
C ASN A 249 15.94 21.13 -7.28
N ASN A 250 16.33 20.76 -8.50
CA ASN A 250 17.24 21.54 -9.36
C ASN A 250 16.48 22.46 -10.32
#